data_AF-A0A7S7QS02-F1
#
_entry.id   AF-A0A7S7QS02-F1
#
_cell.length_a   1.000
_cell.length_b   1.000
_cell.length_c   1.000
_cell.angle_alpha   90.00
_cell.angle_beta   90.00
_cell.angle_gamma   90.00
#
_symmetry.space_group_name_H-M   'P 1'
#
loop_
_entity.id
_entity.type
_entity.pdbx_description
1 polymer ?
#
loop_
_entity_poly.entity_id
_entity_poly.type
_entity_poly.pdbx_seq_one_letter_code
_entity_poly.pdbx_strand_id
1 'polypeptide(L)'
;MKSRTFASLAVVAMAALPIALCTAPPALAAETSLLGELAPAADAAANRPPATFFTINDVLAKLDRQRGRGPGAIRTAAIAPTNTATDALPASKPLPPAGPEPFGLFTFRAPENGLWRKWRNLESDLAREQAVLTQCRANADTCPSHAAQFLRLIGTVKLKSGRDRLDEANRAVNQAIRYMSDFAQHGEADRWTAPLATFATGKGDCEDYAIAKYVALSEAGFPREDLRLVLGRDRAIRQDHAVLAARFEGRWLILDSRKSDVADDSNSATFTPMFALDQRGVQLFAAPYAGLPGSELEAAPAAADASDADWTGSDAVSGSGALPGSLPLLM
;
A
#
# COMPACT_ATOMS: atom_id res chain seq x y z
N MET A 1 0.15 -68.61 29.49
CA MET A 1 1.47 -69.26 29.74
C MET A 1 1.90 -70.00 28.47
N LYS A 2 3.21 -69.91 28.16
CA LYS A 2 3.97 -70.54 27.06
C LYS A 2 3.98 -69.83 25.69
N SER A 3 4.85 -68.83 25.68
CA SER A 3 5.73 -68.36 24.60
C SER A 3 6.28 -69.47 23.68
N ARG A 4 6.34 -69.15 22.38
CA ARG A 4 7.41 -69.61 21.48
C ARG A 4 7.87 -68.46 20.58
N THR A 5 9.12 -68.09 20.81
CA THR A 5 10.02 -67.20 20.08
C THR A 5 10.35 -67.76 18.69
N PHE A 6 10.34 -66.90 17.67
CA PHE A 6 11.15 -67.07 16.46
C PHE A 6 11.91 -65.78 16.20
N ALA A 7 13.23 -65.86 16.32
CA ALA A 7 14.17 -64.88 15.83
C ALA A 7 14.53 -65.26 14.37
N SER A 8 14.62 -64.27 13.47
CA SER A 8 15.57 -64.36 12.36
C SER A 8 15.91 -62.99 11.79
N LEU A 9 17.10 -62.94 11.21
CA LEU A 9 18.04 -61.84 11.10
C LEU A 9 17.60 -60.66 10.23
N ALA A 10 17.99 -59.47 10.66
CA ALA A 10 18.11 -58.27 9.86
C ALA A 10 19.27 -58.40 8.85
N VAL A 11 19.00 -58.12 7.57
CA VAL A 11 20.03 -57.90 6.56
C VAL A 11 20.11 -56.38 6.33
N VAL A 12 21.23 -55.81 6.77
CA VAL A 12 21.62 -54.42 6.53
C VAL A 12 22.24 -54.35 5.14
N ALA A 13 21.57 -53.69 4.19
CA ALA A 13 22.15 -53.31 2.92
C ALA A 13 22.63 -51.85 3.00
N MET A 14 23.92 -51.67 3.27
CA MET A 14 24.65 -50.41 3.12
C MET A 14 24.86 -50.14 1.63
N ALA A 15 24.21 -49.11 1.07
CA ALA A 15 24.55 -48.56 -0.24
C ALA A 15 25.29 -47.23 -0.05
N ALA A 16 26.55 -47.21 -0.50
CA ALA A 16 27.47 -46.10 -0.39
C ALA A 16 27.11 -44.95 -1.35
N LEU A 17 27.04 -43.73 -0.83
CA LEU A 17 27.00 -42.47 -1.57
C LEU A 17 28.43 -42.05 -1.95
N PRO A 18 28.72 -41.63 -3.20
CA PRO A 18 29.98 -40.96 -3.52
C PRO A 18 29.90 -39.46 -3.16
N ILE A 19 30.84 -39.04 -2.33
CA ILE A 19 31.12 -37.64 -1.97
C ILE A 19 31.93 -37.01 -3.11
N ALA A 20 31.35 -36.03 -3.79
CA ALA A 20 32.08 -35.19 -4.73
C ALA A 20 32.77 -34.04 -3.96
N LEU A 21 34.09 -34.10 -3.85
CA LEU A 21 34.92 -32.99 -3.37
C LEU A 21 35.08 -31.95 -4.49
N CYS A 22 34.48 -30.78 -4.32
CA CYS A 22 34.86 -29.59 -5.10
C CYS A 22 36.00 -28.85 -4.38
N THR A 23 37.20 -29.00 -4.92
CA THR A 23 38.40 -28.23 -4.56
C THR A 23 38.37 -26.87 -5.26
N ALA A 24 38.43 -25.78 -4.50
CA ALA A 24 38.72 -24.44 -5.03
C ALA A 24 40.23 -24.28 -5.29
N PRO A 25 40.66 -23.55 -6.35
CA PRO A 25 42.01 -23.03 -6.43
C PRO A 25 42.08 -21.53 -6.06
N PRO A 26 43.28 -21.05 -5.66
CA PRO A 26 43.47 -19.77 -4.97
C PRO A 26 43.72 -18.59 -5.92
N ALA A 27 43.55 -17.38 -5.41
CA ALA A 27 44.08 -16.15 -6.00
C ALA A 27 45.55 -15.95 -5.55
N LEU A 28 46.45 -15.64 -6.49
CA LEU A 28 47.58 -14.71 -6.25
C LEU A 28 48.18 -14.21 -7.57
N ALA A 29 48.61 -12.95 -7.54
CA ALA A 29 49.16 -12.15 -8.62
C ALA A 29 50.58 -12.58 -9.06
N ALA A 30 50.93 -12.27 -10.31
CA ALA A 30 52.30 -11.95 -10.71
C ALA A 30 52.28 -11.04 -11.95
N GLU A 31 53.02 -9.94 -11.85
CA GLU A 31 53.33 -8.98 -12.90
C GLU A 31 54.23 -9.60 -13.98
N THR A 32 53.98 -9.26 -15.24
CA THR A 32 55.04 -9.24 -16.26
C THR A 32 54.81 -8.05 -17.18
N SER A 33 55.68 -7.06 -17.01
CA SER A 33 55.94 -5.98 -17.95
C SER A 33 56.55 -6.55 -19.23
N LEU A 34 55.92 -6.27 -20.38
CA LEU A 34 56.60 -6.28 -21.67
C LEU A 34 56.21 -5.00 -22.40
N LEU A 35 57.20 -4.10 -22.48
CA LEU A 35 57.23 -2.90 -23.28
C LEU A 35 57.03 -3.26 -24.76
N GLY A 36 55.90 -2.81 -25.32
CA GLY A 36 55.65 -2.75 -26.76
C GLY A 36 55.32 -1.31 -27.13
N GLU A 37 56.21 -0.73 -27.92
CA GLU A 37 56.23 0.61 -28.54
C GLU A 37 54.86 1.31 -28.69
N LEU A 38 54.72 2.48 -28.06
CA LEU A 38 53.62 3.43 -28.28
C LEU A 38 53.84 4.17 -29.62
N ALA A 39 53.09 3.80 -30.65
CA ALA A 39 52.74 4.70 -31.74
C ALA A 39 51.47 5.48 -31.35
N PRO A 40 51.38 6.81 -31.56
CA PRO A 40 50.22 7.57 -31.14
C PRO A 40 49.00 7.20 -32.01
N ALA A 41 48.03 6.53 -31.41
CA ALA A 41 46.69 6.44 -31.98
C ALA A 41 46.09 7.85 -31.97
N ALA A 42 45.94 8.42 -33.16
CA ALA A 42 45.21 9.68 -33.35
C ALA A 42 43.78 9.55 -32.79
N ASP A 43 43.36 10.58 -32.06
CA ASP A 43 42.07 10.72 -31.40
C ASP A 43 40.88 10.36 -32.30
N ALA A 44 40.32 9.17 -32.11
CA ALA A 44 39.00 8.81 -32.61
C ALA A 44 37.86 9.39 -31.72
N ALA A 45 38.17 10.33 -30.83
CA ALA A 45 37.21 11.02 -29.96
C ALA A 45 36.74 12.38 -30.53
N ALA A 46 37.36 12.90 -31.59
CA ALA A 46 37.12 14.26 -32.08
C ALA A 46 35.89 14.44 -32.99
N ASN A 47 35.12 13.38 -33.29
CA ASN A 47 34.04 13.44 -34.29
C ASN A 47 32.65 12.98 -33.81
N ARG A 48 32.39 12.94 -32.48
CA ARG A 48 31.01 12.80 -31.99
C ARG A 48 30.33 14.17 -32.01
N PRO A 49 29.17 14.34 -32.69
CA PRO A 49 28.42 15.58 -32.59
C PRO A 49 28.04 15.83 -31.12
N PRO A 50 28.14 17.07 -30.62
CA PRO A 50 27.78 17.37 -29.25
C PRO A 50 26.31 17.01 -28.98
N ALA A 51 26.02 16.49 -27.79
CA ALA A 51 24.66 16.25 -27.36
C ALA A 51 23.87 17.56 -27.43
N THR A 52 22.80 17.58 -28.24
CA THR A 52 21.95 18.76 -28.38
C THR A 52 20.97 18.80 -27.20
N PHE A 53 21.23 19.68 -26.25
CA PHE A 53 20.25 20.01 -25.21
C PHE A 53 19.18 20.90 -25.82
N PHE A 54 17.93 20.43 -25.85
CA PHE A 54 16.80 21.28 -26.19
C PHE A 54 16.35 22.05 -24.95
N THR A 55 16.12 23.35 -25.08
CA THR A 55 15.44 24.10 -24.04
C THR A 55 13.93 23.93 -24.17
N ILE A 56 13.19 24.06 -23.06
CA ILE A 56 11.72 24.04 -23.08
C ILE A 56 11.19 25.10 -24.06
N ASN A 57 11.84 26.27 -24.12
CA ASN A 57 11.47 27.35 -25.02
C ASN A 57 11.65 26.99 -26.49
N ASP A 58 12.69 26.24 -26.86
CA ASP A 58 12.91 25.78 -28.24
C ASP A 58 11.86 24.76 -28.69
N VAL A 59 11.46 23.87 -27.78
CA VAL A 59 10.41 22.88 -28.02
C VAL A 59 9.05 23.58 -28.19
N LEU A 60 8.75 24.55 -27.33
CA LEU A 60 7.52 25.36 -27.43
C LEU A 60 7.49 26.18 -28.72
N ALA A 61 8.58 26.86 -29.08
CA ALA A 61 8.67 27.62 -30.32
C ALA A 61 8.58 26.75 -31.58
N LYS A 62 9.02 25.48 -31.51
CA LYS A 62 8.86 24.51 -32.60
C LYS A 62 7.40 24.05 -32.71
N LEU A 63 6.73 23.78 -31.60
CA LEU A 63 5.31 23.41 -31.56
C LEU A 63 4.41 24.55 -32.02
N ASP A 64 4.71 25.78 -31.66
CA ASP A 64 3.96 26.96 -32.10
C ASP A 64 4.09 27.15 -33.62
N ARG A 65 5.29 27.00 -34.19
CA ARG A 65 5.48 27.00 -35.64
C ARG A 65 4.69 25.89 -36.34
N GLN A 66 4.69 24.67 -35.79
CA GLN A 66 3.89 23.56 -36.32
C GLN A 66 2.38 23.83 -36.25
N ARG A 67 1.94 24.65 -35.29
CA ARG A 67 0.54 25.08 -35.11
C ARG A 67 0.21 26.39 -35.85
N GLY A 68 1.12 26.91 -36.68
CA GLY A 68 0.91 28.16 -37.41
C GLY A 68 0.79 29.39 -36.49
N ARG A 69 1.46 29.37 -35.33
CA ARG A 69 1.50 30.47 -34.35
C ARG A 69 2.94 30.95 -34.20
N GLY A 70 3.17 32.27 -34.30
CA GLY A 70 4.50 32.86 -34.17
C GLY A 70 4.69 34.13 -34.99
N PRO A 71 5.80 34.86 -34.81
CA PRO A 71 6.11 36.07 -35.59
C PRO A 71 6.20 35.72 -37.08
N GLY A 72 5.34 36.31 -37.90
CA GLY A 72 5.28 36.04 -39.35
C GLY A 72 4.30 34.94 -39.79
N ALA A 73 3.52 34.35 -38.88
CA ALA A 73 2.47 33.42 -39.27
C ALA A 73 1.33 34.15 -40.03
N ILE A 74 1.18 33.87 -41.33
CA ILE A 74 0.06 34.35 -42.13
C ILE A 74 -1.20 33.61 -41.67
N ARG A 75 -2.04 34.32 -40.92
CA ARG A 75 -3.39 33.86 -40.63
C ARG A 75 -4.27 34.19 -41.81
N THR A 76 -4.68 33.19 -42.59
CA THR A 76 -5.84 33.33 -43.46
C THR A 76 -7.05 33.58 -42.55
N ALA A 77 -7.55 34.83 -42.53
CA ALA A 77 -8.78 35.13 -41.83
C ALA A 77 -9.89 34.28 -42.47
N ALA A 78 -10.49 33.38 -41.70
CA ALA A 78 -11.68 32.69 -42.15
C ALA A 78 -12.78 33.74 -42.36
N ILE A 79 -13.28 33.87 -43.59
CA ILE A 79 -14.40 34.76 -43.95
C ILE A 79 -15.74 34.09 -43.55
N ALA A 80 -15.72 33.14 -42.62
CA ALA A 80 -16.95 32.59 -42.07
C ALA A 80 -17.63 33.69 -41.24
N PRO A 81 -18.88 34.07 -41.57
CA PRO A 81 -19.58 35.09 -40.81
C PRO A 81 -19.67 34.65 -39.34
N THR A 82 -19.23 35.53 -38.44
CA THR A 82 -19.23 35.35 -36.97
C THR A 82 -20.62 35.18 -36.36
N ASN A 83 -21.68 35.24 -37.17
CA ASN A 83 -23.09 35.17 -36.74
C ASN A 83 -23.78 33.85 -37.10
N THR A 84 -23.04 32.83 -37.53
CA THR A 84 -23.62 31.49 -37.67
C THR A 84 -23.63 30.82 -36.31
N ALA A 85 -24.68 31.08 -35.53
CA ALA A 85 -24.97 30.29 -34.34
C ALA A 85 -25.25 28.85 -34.80
N THR A 86 -24.37 27.93 -34.45
CA THR A 86 -24.60 26.51 -34.66
C THR A 86 -25.38 25.98 -33.45
N ASP A 87 -26.56 25.41 -33.69
CA ASP A 87 -27.30 24.65 -32.66
C ASP A 87 -26.67 23.27 -32.40
N ALA A 88 -25.56 22.94 -33.08
CA ALA A 88 -24.82 21.72 -32.80
C ALA A 88 -24.15 21.84 -31.43
N LEU A 89 -24.62 21.02 -30.49
CA LEU A 89 -23.93 20.82 -29.21
C LEU A 89 -22.45 20.57 -29.49
N PRO A 90 -21.52 21.25 -28.79
CA PRO A 90 -20.09 21.02 -28.96
C PRO A 90 -19.84 19.52 -28.79
N ALA A 91 -19.14 18.92 -29.76
CA ALA A 91 -18.81 17.50 -29.73
C ALA A 91 -18.21 17.17 -28.35
N SER A 92 -18.83 16.25 -27.62
CA SER A 92 -18.37 15.84 -26.30
C SER A 92 -16.93 15.37 -26.44
N LYS A 93 -15.98 16.11 -25.86
CA LYS A 93 -14.59 15.68 -25.79
C LYS A 93 -14.59 14.31 -25.09
N PRO A 94 -14.00 13.25 -25.68
CA PRO A 94 -13.93 11.95 -25.01
C PRO A 94 -13.31 12.15 -23.64
N LEU A 95 -13.93 11.58 -22.59
CA LEU A 95 -13.30 11.57 -21.28
C LEU A 95 -11.91 10.94 -21.42
N PRO A 96 -10.89 11.46 -20.72
CA PRO A 96 -9.61 10.78 -20.63
C PRO A 96 -9.84 9.32 -20.20
N PRO A 97 -9.08 8.35 -20.73
CA PRO A 97 -9.20 6.97 -20.30
C PRO A 97 -8.97 6.90 -18.78
N ALA A 98 -9.87 6.19 -18.09
CA ALA A 98 -9.71 5.91 -16.67
C ALA A 98 -8.38 5.17 -16.44
N GLY A 99 -7.67 5.54 -15.38
CA GLY A 99 -6.45 4.86 -14.99
C GLY A 99 -6.72 3.42 -14.52
N PRO A 100 -5.70 2.55 -14.55
CA PRO A 100 -5.87 1.12 -14.25
C PRO A 100 -6.00 0.82 -12.75
N GLU A 101 -5.75 1.79 -11.88
CA GLU A 101 -5.75 1.64 -10.43
C GLU A 101 -7.14 1.99 -9.85
N PRO A 102 -7.40 1.70 -8.55
CA PRO A 102 -8.65 2.06 -7.91
C PRO A 102 -9.01 3.54 -8.11
N PHE A 103 -10.30 3.81 -8.14
CA PHE A 103 -10.93 5.11 -8.36
C PHE A 103 -10.69 5.68 -9.77
N GLY A 104 -10.32 4.83 -10.73
CA GLY A 104 -10.01 5.23 -12.10
C GLY A 104 -8.78 6.13 -12.21
N LEU A 105 -7.86 6.03 -11.24
CA LEU A 105 -6.69 6.90 -11.13
C LEU A 105 -5.42 6.22 -11.67
N PHE A 106 -4.40 7.03 -11.88
CA PHE A 106 -3.03 6.56 -12.12
C PHE A 106 -2.25 6.58 -10.80
N THR A 107 -1.21 5.76 -10.71
CA THR A 107 -0.28 5.79 -9.59
C THR A 107 1.16 5.93 -10.06
N PHE A 108 1.99 6.48 -9.19
CA PHE A 108 3.44 6.60 -9.36
C PHE A 108 4.14 6.04 -8.13
N ARG A 109 5.40 5.63 -8.27
CA ARG A 109 6.19 5.23 -7.08
C ARG A 109 6.26 6.41 -6.11
N ALA A 110 5.85 6.19 -4.86
CA ALA A 110 5.92 7.21 -3.83
C ALA A 110 7.39 7.47 -3.44
N PRO A 111 7.77 8.73 -3.14
CA PRO A 111 9.05 9.04 -2.53
C PRO A 111 9.28 8.23 -1.24
N GLU A 112 10.52 7.88 -0.96
CA GLU A 112 10.89 7.15 0.26
C GLU A 112 10.54 7.99 1.51
N ASN A 113 9.74 7.42 2.42
CA ASN A 113 9.21 8.11 3.59
C ASN A 113 8.91 7.12 4.74
N GLY A 114 8.21 7.58 5.78
CA GLY A 114 7.81 6.74 6.91
C GLY A 114 6.91 5.56 6.50
N LEU A 115 6.03 5.76 5.52
CA LEU A 115 5.14 4.71 5.02
C LEU A 115 5.91 3.56 4.37
N TRP A 116 7.00 3.84 3.64
CA TRP A 116 7.88 2.79 3.12
C TRP A 116 8.52 1.94 4.21
N ARG A 117 8.89 2.54 5.35
CA ARG A 117 9.42 1.77 6.50
C ARG A 117 8.35 0.87 7.10
N LYS A 118 7.14 1.41 7.28
CA LYS A 118 5.99 0.62 7.76
C LYS A 118 5.69 -0.55 6.84
N TRP A 119 5.64 -0.31 5.53
CA TRP A 119 5.41 -1.34 4.53
C TRP A 119 6.46 -2.45 4.57
N ARG A 120 7.75 -2.10 4.59
CA ARG A 120 8.85 -3.09 4.65
C ARG A 120 8.84 -3.91 5.95
N ASN A 121 8.51 -3.27 7.07
CA ASN A 121 8.36 -3.97 8.34
C ASN A 121 7.19 -4.96 8.26
N LEU A 122 6.04 -4.53 7.75
CA LEU A 122 4.90 -5.41 7.53
C LEU A 122 5.27 -6.58 6.59
N GLU A 123 5.97 -6.34 5.48
CA GLU A 123 6.42 -7.40 4.58
C GLU A 123 7.30 -8.44 5.30
N SER A 124 8.19 -8.00 6.19
CA SER A 124 8.98 -8.89 7.02
C SER A 124 8.11 -9.71 7.98
N ASP A 125 7.12 -9.08 8.60
CA ASP A 125 6.20 -9.72 9.54
C ASP A 125 5.33 -10.76 8.84
N LEU A 126 4.78 -10.41 7.67
CA LEU A 126 4.04 -11.32 6.80
C LEU A 126 4.86 -12.53 6.39
N ALA A 127 6.14 -12.35 6.06
CA ALA A 127 7.03 -13.47 5.73
C ALA A 127 7.23 -14.43 6.92
N ARG A 128 7.36 -13.90 8.15
CA ARG A 128 7.46 -14.72 9.37
C ARG A 128 6.15 -15.47 9.65
N GLU A 129 5.02 -14.80 9.52
CA GLU A 129 3.71 -15.44 9.70
C GLU A 129 3.42 -16.50 8.64
N GLN A 130 3.88 -16.32 7.40
CA GLN A 130 3.74 -17.33 6.35
C GLN A 130 4.45 -18.64 6.71
N ALA A 131 5.58 -18.57 7.40
CA ALA A 131 6.27 -19.76 7.90
C ALA A 131 5.41 -20.51 8.94
N VAL A 132 4.76 -19.76 9.85
CA VAL A 132 3.83 -20.32 10.85
C VAL A 132 2.64 -20.99 10.18
N LEU A 133 2.01 -20.32 9.20
CA LEU A 133 0.88 -20.88 8.44
C LEU A 133 1.28 -22.16 7.69
N THR A 134 2.47 -22.19 7.11
CA THR A 134 2.99 -23.36 6.41
C THR A 134 3.21 -24.53 7.38
N GLN A 135 3.79 -24.28 8.55
CA GLN A 135 3.95 -25.28 9.59
C GLN A 135 2.61 -25.81 10.09
N CYS A 136 1.64 -24.91 10.36
CA CYS A 136 0.29 -25.28 10.77
C CYS A 136 -0.44 -26.17 9.75
N ARG A 137 -0.22 -25.95 8.45
CA ARG A 137 -0.78 -26.80 7.38
C ARG A 137 -0.16 -28.19 7.37
N ALA A 138 1.12 -28.31 7.73
CA ALA A 138 1.83 -29.59 7.80
C ALA A 138 1.51 -30.36 9.10
N ASN A 139 1.34 -29.66 10.22
CA ASN A 139 1.00 -30.24 11.52
C ASN A 139 -0.01 -29.37 12.27
N ALA A 140 -1.27 -29.80 12.25
CA ALA A 140 -2.36 -29.10 12.90
C ALA A 140 -2.27 -29.14 14.44
N ASP A 141 -1.68 -30.18 15.03
CA ASP A 141 -1.65 -30.39 16.49
C ASP A 141 -0.80 -29.35 17.22
N THR A 142 0.21 -28.80 16.54
CA THR A 142 1.10 -27.76 17.08
C THR A 142 0.67 -26.33 16.71
N CYS A 143 -0.44 -26.17 15.99
CA CYS A 143 -0.84 -24.88 15.47
C CYS A 143 -1.44 -23.98 16.56
N PRO A 144 -0.92 -22.75 16.78
CA PRO A 144 -1.54 -21.80 17.70
C PRO A 144 -3.01 -21.53 17.33
N SER A 145 -3.86 -21.33 18.33
CA SER A 145 -5.32 -21.20 18.13
C SER A 145 -5.70 -20.07 17.16
N HIS A 146 -5.02 -18.93 17.24
CA HIS A 146 -5.22 -17.77 16.35
C HIS A 146 -4.80 -18.08 14.90
N ALA A 147 -3.70 -18.81 14.70
CA ALA A 147 -3.26 -19.25 13.38
C ALA A 147 -4.22 -20.29 12.78
N ALA A 148 -4.70 -21.24 13.60
CA ALA A 148 -5.73 -22.19 13.19
C ALA A 148 -7.05 -21.48 12.84
N GLN A 149 -7.43 -20.43 13.59
CA GLN A 149 -8.59 -19.60 13.28
C GLN A 149 -8.46 -18.89 11.94
N PHE A 150 -7.30 -18.25 11.69
CA PHE A 150 -7.06 -17.58 10.41
C PHE A 150 -7.03 -18.56 9.24
N LEU A 151 -6.44 -19.77 9.41
CA LEU A 151 -6.49 -20.83 8.40
C LEU A 151 -7.91 -21.30 8.09
N ARG A 152 -8.79 -21.43 9.10
CA ARG A 152 -10.21 -21.76 8.88
C ARG A 152 -10.90 -20.66 8.06
N LEU A 153 -10.66 -19.39 8.39
CA LEU A 153 -11.18 -18.26 7.64
C LEU A 153 -10.69 -18.28 6.17
N ILE A 154 -9.39 -18.48 5.94
CA ILE A 154 -8.85 -18.65 4.58
C ILE A 154 -9.57 -19.80 3.86
N GLY A 155 -9.83 -20.90 4.57
CA GLY A 155 -10.61 -22.03 4.07
C GLY A 155 -12.00 -21.63 3.61
N THR A 156 -12.77 -20.87 4.40
CA THR A 156 -14.13 -20.43 4.00
C THR A 156 -14.10 -19.50 2.79
N VAL A 157 -13.13 -18.58 2.74
CA VAL A 157 -12.91 -17.71 1.58
C VAL A 157 -12.59 -18.52 0.33
N LYS A 158 -11.68 -19.50 0.43
CA LYS A 158 -11.25 -20.35 -0.69
C LYS A 158 -12.39 -21.20 -1.27
N LEU A 159 -13.37 -21.59 -0.44
CA LEU A 159 -14.57 -22.33 -0.88
C LEU A 159 -15.53 -21.49 -1.72
N LYS A 160 -15.39 -20.17 -1.72
CA LYS A 160 -16.21 -19.25 -2.54
C LYS A 160 -15.53 -18.94 -3.88
N SER A 161 -16.32 -18.46 -4.83
CA SER A 161 -15.90 -18.07 -6.17
C SER A 161 -16.44 -16.70 -6.56
N GLY A 162 -15.81 -16.04 -7.53
CA GLY A 162 -16.25 -14.75 -8.03
C GLY A 162 -16.37 -13.69 -6.94
N ARG A 163 -17.41 -12.86 -7.01
CA ARG A 163 -17.70 -11.81 -6.02
C ARG A 163 -17.96 -12.36 -4.61
N ASP A 164 -18.59 -13.53 -4.48
CA ASP A 164 -18.87 -14.15 -3.18
C ASP A 164 -17.59 -14.41 -2.36
N ARG A 165 -16.45 -14.61 -3.03
CA ARG A 165 -15.14 -14.74 -2.36
C ARG A 165 -14.72 -13.44 -1.68
N LEU A 166 -14.91 -12.31 -2.34
CA LEU A 166 -14.60 -10.99 -1.80
C LEU A 166 -15.55 -10.64 -0.66
N ASP A 167 -16.83 -10.92 -0.85
CA ASP A 167 -17.87 -10.72 0.14
C ASP A 167 -17.60 -11.57 1.41
N GLU A 168 -17.19 -12.83 1.25
CA GLU A 168 -16.83 -13.70 2.37
C GLU A 168 -15.58 -13.22 3.11
N ALA A 169 -14.53 -12.84 2.38
CA ALA A 169 -13.31 -12.30 3.00
C ALA A 169 -13.61 -11.04 3.82
N ASN A 170 -14.43 -10.13 3.26
CA ASN A 170 -14.80 -8.91 3.95
C ASN A 170 -15.57 -9.20 5.25
N ARG A 171 -16.64 -10.00 5.16
CA ARG A 171 -17.48 -10.34 6.31
C ARG A 171 -16.74 -11.13 7.37
N ALA A 172 -16.02 -12.18 6.99
CA ALA A 172 -15.36 -13.06 7.94
C ALA A 172 -14.27 -12.33 8.73
N VAL A 173 -13.49 -11.46 8.08
CA VAL A 173 -12.50 -10.62 8.79
C VAL A 173 -13.20 -9.60 9.69
N ASN A 174 -14.24 -8.91 9.19
CA ASN A 174 -14.97 -7.92 9.98
C ASN A 174 -15.64 -8.52 11.23
N GLN A 175 -15.97 -9.81 11.20
CA GLN A 175 -16.52 -10.54 12.35
C GLN A 175 -15.44 -11.05 13.31
N ALA A 176 -14.26 -11.39 12.79
CA ALA A 176 -13.17 -11.97 13.59
C ALA A 176 -12.40 -10.93 14.41
N ILE A 177 -12.38 -9.68 13.95
CA ILE A 177 -11.64 -8.59 14.58
C ILE A 177 -12.64 -7.61 15.18
N ARG A 178 -12.33 -7.08 16.37
CA ARG A 178 -13.07 -5.97 16.99
C ARG A 178 -12.26 -4.69 16.85
N TYR A 179 -12.90 -3.62 16.38
CA TYR A 179 -12.23 -2.34 16.18
C TYR A 179 -11.65 -1.79 17.50
N MET A 180 -10.37 -1.43 17.48
CA MET A 180 -9.65 -0.76 18.56
C MET A 180 -8.50 0.03 17.94
N SER A 181 -8.36 1.32 18.29
CA SER A 181 -7.24 2.12 17.78
C SER A 181 -5.91 1.63 18.32
N ASP A 182 -4.84 1.84 17.55
CA ASP A 182 -3.48 1.51 17.98
C ASP A 182 -3.08 2.16 19.29
N PHE A 183 -3.50 3.40 19.54
CA PHE A 183 -3.14 4.05 20.79
C PHE A 183 -3.78 3.34 21.98
N ALA A 184 -5.03 2.87 21.84
CA ALA A 184 -5.71 2.13 22.89
C ALA A 184 -5.17 0.70 23.05
N GLN A 185 -4.70 0.08 21.98
CA GLN A 185 -4.21 -1.30 21.97
C GLN A 185 -2.73 -1.42 22.35
N HIS A 186 -1.91 -0.54 21.80
CA HIS A 186 -0.45 -0.61 21.80
C HIS A 186 0.22 0.61 22.46
N GLY A 187 -0.50 1.72 22.66
CA GLY A 187 0.09 2.99 23.09
C GLY A 187 0.90 3.70 21.99
N GLU A 188 0.73 3.26 20.74
CA GLU A 188 1.42 3.79 19.56
C GLU A 188 0.41 4.56 18.70
N ALA A 189 0.87 5.56 17.94
CA ALA A 189 -0.04 6.38 17.14
C ALA A 189 -0.62 5.65 15.92
N ASP A 190 0.17 4.77 15.30
CA ASP A 190 -0.17 4.03 14.08
C ASP A 190 0.86 2.88 13.92
N ARG A 191 0.40 1.65 14.08
CA ARG A 191 1.13 0.39 14.13
C ARG A 191 0.46 -0.66 13.24
N TRP A 192 1.14 -1.00 12.16
CA TRP A 192 0.65 -1.99 11.21
C TRP A 192 0.91 -3.39 11.72
N THR A 193 -0.14 -4.19 11.89
CA THR A 193 -0.06 -5.53 12.45
C THR A 193 -0.36 -6.59 11.39
N ALA A 194 0.48 -7.64 11.36
CA ALA A 194 0.26 -8.78 10.48
C ALA A 194 -0.90 -9.68 10.99
N PRO A 195 -1.56 -10.46 10.11
CA PRO A 195 -2.83 -11.10 10.45
C PRO A 195 -2.80 -12.03 11.68
N LEU A 196 -1.75 -12.83 11.89
CA LEU A 196 -1.68 -13.72 13.05
C LEU A 196 -1.55 -12.94 14.35
N ALA A 197 -0.77 -11.86 14.35
CA ALA A 197 -0.69 -10.96 15.50
C ALA A 197 -2.04 -10.27 15.78
N THR A 198 -2.76 -9.79 14.77
CA THR A 198 -4.11 -9.22 14.92
C THR A 198 -5.10 -10.26 15.43
N PHE A 199 -5.06 -11.50 14.93
CA PHE A 199 -5.94 -12.58 15.36
C PHE A 199 -5.60 -13.10 16.77
N ALA A 200 -4.36 -12.94 17.22
CA ALA A 200 -3.96 -13.29 18.59
C ALA A 200 -4.63 -12.39 19.63
N THR A 201 -4.85 -11.10 19.31
CA THR A 201 -5.56 -10.16 20.19
C THR A 201 -7.06 -10.10 19.89
N GLY A 202 -7.47 -10.45 18.66
CA GLY A 202 -8.81 -10.25 18.13
C GLY A 202 -9.18 -8.78 17.94
N LYS A 203 -8.18 -7.90 17.84
CA LYS A 203 -8.36 -6.45 17.81
C LYS A 203 -7.37 -5.78 16.86
N GLY A 204 -7.82 -4.69 16.24
CA GLY A 204 -7.04 -3.83 15.36
C GLY A 204 -7.93 -2.70 14.83
N ASP A 205 -7.36 -1.81 14.03
CA ASP A 205 -8.07 -0.71 13.38
C ASP A 205 -8.08 -0.88 11.85
N CYS A 206 -8.19 0.21 11.08
CA CYS A 206 -8.58 0.13 9.67
C CYS A 206 -7.56 -0.63 8.80
N GLU A 207 -6.27 -0.41 9.02
CA GLU A 207 -5.19 -1.04 8.27
C GLU A 207 -5.08 -2.52 8.59
N ASP A 208 -5.22 -2.90 9.86
CA ASP A 208 -5.11 -4.30 10.30
C ASP A 208 -6.20 -5.16 9.64
N TYR A 209 -7.41 -4.62 9.52
CA TYR A 209 -8.49 -5.27 8.78
C TYR A 209 -8.17 -5.39 7.30
N ALA A 210 -7.65 -4.33 6.68
CA ALA A 210 -7.31 -4.34 5.27
C ALA A 210 -6.18 -5.34 4.97
N ILE A 211 -5.15 -5.41 5.83
CA ILE A 211 -4.04 -6.35 5.78
C ILE A 211 -4.54 -7.78 5.94
N ALA A 212 -5.38 -8.05 6.94
CA ALA A 212 -5.97 -9.38 7.15
C ALA A 212 -6.78 -9.85 5.94
N LYS A 213 -7.57 -8.97 5.32
CA LYS A 213 -8.32 -9.29 4.09
C LYS A 213 -7.39 -9.52 2.89
N TYR A 214 -6.32 -8.73 2.77
CA TYR A 214 -5.34 -8.85 1.69
C TYR A 214 -4.68 -10.23 1.73
N VAL A 215 -4.21 -10.64 2.91
CA VAL A 215 -3.57 -11.95 3.10
C VAL A 215 -4.59 -13.07 2.94
N ALA A 216 -5.79 -12.93 3.50
CA ALA A 216 -6.83 -13.96 3.38
C ALA A 216 -7.21 -14.24 1.92
N LEU A 217 -7.39 -13.18 1.11
CA LEU A 217 -7.69 -13.31 -0.31
C LEU A 217 -6.50 -13.86 -1.10
N SER A 218 -5.28 -13.39 -0.83
CA SER A 218 -4.08 -13.92 -1.47
C SER A 218 -3.90 -15.42 -1.18
N GLU A 219 -4.02 -15.85 0.08
CA GLU A 219 -3.86 -17.26 0.46
C GLU A 219 -5.01 -18.13 -0.07
N ALA A 220 -6.18 -17.53 -0.32
CA ALA A 220 -7.29 -18.16 -1.02
C ALA A 220 -7.12 -18.20 -2.55
N GLY A 221 -6.02 -17.69 -3.09
CA GLY A 221 -5.67 -17.73 -4.51
C GLY A 221 -6.26 -16.59 -5.35
N PHE A 222 -6.65 -15.47 -4.72
CA PHE A 222 -6.96 -14.24 -5.46
C PHE A 222 -5.64 -13.60 -5.96
N PRO A 223 -5.57 -13.12 -7.21
CA PRO A 223 -4.33 -12.57 -7.76
C PRO A 223 -3.86 -11.34 -6.98
N ARG A 224 -2.58 -11.30 -6.59
CA ARG A 224 -2.03 -10.19 -5.78
C ARG A 224 -1.96 -8.90 -6.59
N GLU A 225 -1.75 -8.99 -7.89
CA GLU A 225 -1.79 -7.88 -8.84
C GLU A 225 -3.16 -7.20 -8.93
N ASP A 226 -4.22 -7.88 -8.48
CA ASP A 226 -5.59 -7.38 -8.40
C ASP A 226 -5.96 -6.88 -7.00
N LEU A 227 -5.02 -6.83 -6.04
CA LEU A 227 -5.25 -6.35 -4.68
C LEU A 227 -4.43 -5.08 -4.40
N ARG A 228 -5.06 -4.07 -3.80
CA ARG A 228 -4.40 -2.83 -3.33
C ARG A 228 -4.85 -2.53 -1.91
N LEU A 229 -3.90 -2.42 -0.99
CA LEU A 229 -4.16 -1.73 0.28
C LEU A 229 -4.19 -0.24 -0.04
N VAL A 230 -5.32 0.41 0.18
CA VAL A 230 -5.51 1.82 -0.14
C VAL A 230 -5.59 2.63 1.14
N LEU A 231 -4.71 3.61 1.26
CA LEU A 231 -4.75 4.63 2.30
C LEU A 231 -5.31 5.91 1.72
N GLY A 232 -6.22 6.55 2.44
CA GLY A 232 -6.82 7.80 2.01
C GLY A 232 -7.49 8.54 3.15
N ARG A 233 -8.21 9.59 2.80
CA ARG A 233 -8.96 10.41 3.74
C ARG A 233 -10.45 10.35 3.43
N ASP A 234 -11.25 10.01 4.42
CA ASP A 234 -12.69 10.17 4.36
C ASP A 234 -13.06 11.62 4.66
N ARG A 235 -13.48 12.36 3.62
CA ARG A 235 -13.86 13.77 3.73
C ARG A 235 -15.12 14.01 4.56
N ALA A 236 -16.01 13.02 4.67
CA ALA A 236 -17.26 13.19 5.42
C ALA A 236 -17.01 13.32 6.92
N ILE A 237 -16.05 12.56 7.44
CA ILE A 237 -15.70 12.52 8.87
C ILE A 237 -14.31 13.13 9.16
N ARG A 238 -13.59 13.58 8.13
CA ARG A 238 -12.26 14.20 8.20
C ARG A 238 -11.22 13.32 8.90
N GLN A 239 -11.24 12.03 8.59
CA GLN A 239 -10.35 11.03 9.18
C GLN A 239 -9.58 10.27 8.11
N ASP A 240 -8.33 9.92 8.39
CA ASP A 240 -7.58 8.97 7.58
C ASP A 240 -8.17 7.56 7.76
N HIS A 241 -8.19 6.79 6.67
CA HIS A 241 -8.80 5.48 6.65
C HIS A 241 -8.11 4.56 5.65
N ALA A 242 -7.97 3.29 6.03
CA ALA A 242 -7.42 2.23 5.20
C ALA A 242 -8.51 1.25 4.76
N VAL A 243 -8.46 0.85 3.50
CA VAL A 243 -9.36 -0.15 2.90
C VAL A 243 -8.57 -1.10 2.01
N LEU A 244 -9.16 -2.25 1.69
CA LEU A 244 -8.65 -3.11 0.62
C LEU A 244 -9.48 -2.89 -0.64
N ALA A 245 -8.83 -2.56 -1.75
CA ALA A 245 -9.43 -2.59 -3.08
C ALA A 245 -9.06 -3.89 -3.80
N ALA A 246 -10.04 -4.57 -4.38
CA ALA A 246 -9.88 -5.80 -5.16
C ALA A 246 -10.45 -5.62 -6.56
N ARG A 247 -9.68 -5.94 -7.61
CA ARG A 247 -10.13 -5.87 -8.99
C ARG A 247 -10.81 -7.17 -9.38
N PHE A 248 -12.06 -7.08 -9.82
CA PHE A 248 -12.85 -8.23 -10.27
C PHE A 248 -13.70 -7.81 -11.47
N GLU A 249 -13.65 -8.60 -12.55
CA GLU A 249 -14.40 -8.35 -13.79
C GLU A 249 -14.23 -6.91 -14.35
N GLY A 250 -13.00 -6.40 -14.27
CA GLY A 250 -12.66 -5.06 -14.78
C GLY A 250 -13.09 -3.89 -13.90
N ARG A 251 -13.65 -4.16 -12.71
CA ARG A 251 -14.08 -3.15 -11.73
C ARG A 251 -13.27 -3.27 -10.45
N TRP A 252 -13.13 -2.16 -9.73
CA TRP A 252 -12.52 -2.14 -8.41
C TRP A 252 -13.59 -2.14 -7.34
N LEU A 253 -13.43 -3.07 -6.40
CA LEU A 253 -14.36 -3.30 -5.31
C LEU A 253 -13.67 -3.01 -3.97
N ILE A 254 -14.33 -2.26 -3.10
CA ILE A 254 -13.82 -1.81 -1.81
C ILE A 254 -14.34 -2.71 -0.69
N LEU A 255 -13.40 -3.29 0.06
CA LEU A 255 -13.62 -4.07 1.26
C LEU A 255 -13.22 -3.19 2.47
N ASP A 256 -14.22 -2.69 3.19
CA ASP A 256 -14.06 -1.73 4.29
C ASP A 256 -14.33 -2.41 5.65
N SER A 257 -13.59 -2.04 6.70
CA SER A 257 -13.87 -2.51 8.07
C SER A 257 -15.22 -2.00 8.61
N ARG A 258 -15.70 -0.87 8.09
CA ARG A 258 -16.94 -0.20 8.53
C ARG A 258 -18.21 -0.75 7.88
N LYS A 259 -18.09 -1.59 6.84
CA LYS A 259 -19.22 -2.10 6.04
C LYS A 259 -19.10 -3.60 5.83
N SER A 260 -20.20 -4.33 6.01
CA SER A 260 -20.28 -5.77 5.74
C SER A 260 -20.21 -6.10 4.26
N ASP A 261 -20.72 -5.20 3.42
CA ASP A 261 -20.89 -5.43 1.99
C ASP A 261 -19.74 -4.81 1.21
N VAL A 262 -19.34 -5.50 0.16
CA VAL A 262 -18.34 -5.00 -0.77
C VAL A 262 -19.00 -4.01 -1.73
N ALA A 263 -18.45 -2.80 -1.80
CA ALA A 263 -18.98 -1.72 -2.63
C ALA A 263 -18.10 -1.48 -3.86
N ASP A 264 -18.68 -0.95 -4.94
CA ASP A 264 -17.87 -0.40 -6.03
C ASP A 264 -17.09 0.84 -5.54
N ASP A 265 -15.89 1.05 -6.06
CA ASP A 265 -15.07 2.21 -5.73
C ASP A 265 -15.75 3.54 -6.10
N SER A 266 -16.58 3.55 -7.15
CA SER A 266 -17.39 4.69 -7.57
C SER A 266 -18.40 5.13 -6.50
N ASN A 267 -18.77 4.22 -5.59
CA ASN A 267 -19.73 4.50 -4.52
C ASN A 267 -19.07 5.17 -3.29
N SER A 268 -17.77 5.43 -3.33
CA SER A 268 -16.99 6.01 -2.23
C SER A 268 -16.60 7.47 -2.52
N ALA A 269 -17.56 8.29 -2.95
CA ALA A 269 -17.32 9.67 -3.40
C ALA A 269 -16.69 10.59 -2.35
N THR A 270 -16.79 10.28 -1.05
CA THR A 270 -16.19 11.05 0.05
C THR A 270 -14.76 10.63 0.35
N PHE A 271 -14.32 9.47 -0.11
CA PHE A 271 -12.98 8.96 0.12
C PHE A 271 -12.01 9.54 -0.91
N THR A 272 -10.94 10.17 -0.44
CA THR A 272 -9.83 10.63 -1.28
C THR A 272 -8.67 9.64 -1.13
N PRO A 273 -8.40 8.79 -2.13
CA PRO A 273 -7.26 7.88 -2.08
C PRO A 273 -5.95 8.66 -2.20
N MET A 274 -4.97 8.32 -1.37
CA MET A 274 -3.65 8.95 -1.34
C MET A 274 -2.56 7.97 -1.72
N PHE A 275 -2.56 6.77 -1.15
CA PHE A 275 -1.58 5.73 -1.45
C PHE A 275 -2.25 4.40 -1.79
N ALA A 276 -1.64 3.66 -2.70
CA ALA A 276 -1.91 2.25 -2.93
C ALA A 276 -0.64 1.45 -2.62
N LEU A 277 -0.77 0.37 -1.87
CA LEU A 277 0.32 -0.54 -1.54
C LEU A 277 0.00 -1.92 -2.10
N ASP A 278 1.00 -2.52 -2.73
CA ASP A 278 0.98 -3.87 -3.25
C ASP A 278 2.42 -4.43 -3.30
N GLN A 279 2.62 -5.53 -4.02
CA GLN A 279 3.93 -6.16 -4.23
C GLN A 279 4.98 -5.29 -4.96
N ARG A 280 4.59 -4.17 -5.58
CA ARG A 280 5.51 -3.17 -6.16
C ARG A 280 5.98 -2.15 -5.11
N GLY A 281 5.37 -2.18 -3.92
CA GLY A 281 5.66 -1.29 -2.81
C GLY A 281 4.64 -0.15 -2.68
N VAL A 282 5.10 1.01 -2.22
CA VAL A 282 4.24 2.17 -1.96
C VAL A 282 4.08 3.01 -3.22
N GLN A 283 2.85 3.12 -3.69
CA GLN A 283 2.46 3.93 -4.83
C GLN A 283 1.63 5.13 -4.35
N LEU A 284 1.93 6.31 -4.86
CA LEU A 284 1.16 7.54 -4.66
C LEU A 284 0.11 7.62 -5.77
N PHE A 285 -1.16 7.81 -5.40
CA PHE A 285 -2.18 8.13 -6.38
C PHE A 285 -1.88 9.50 -7.00
N ALA A 286 -2.04 9.58 -8.32
CA ALA A 286 -2.31 10.83 -8.99
C ALA A 286 -3.70 11.28 -8.50
N ALA A 287 -3.77 11.84 -7.29
CA ALA A 287 -4.96 12.49 -6.79
C ALA A 287 -5.51 13.42 -7.89
N PRO A 288 -6.80 13.77 -7.92
CA PRO A 288 -7.31 14.69 -8.92
C PRO A 288 -6.80 16.12 -8.62
N TYR A 289 -5.50 16.36 -8.78
CA TYR A 289 -4.88 17.67 -8.93
C TYR A 289 -5.42 18.43 -10.17
N ALA A 290 -6.31 17.80 -10.95
CA ALA A 290 -7.03 18.40 -12.06
C ALA A 290 -8.45 18.91 -11.69
N GLY A 291 -8.95 18.64 -10.47
CA GLY A 291 -10.34 18.95 -10.09
C GLY A 291 -10.52 19.89 -8.90
N LEU A 292 -9.44 20.30 -8.22
CA LEU A 292 -9.51 21.28 -7.13
C LEU A 292 -9.41 22.69 -7.73
N PRO A 293 -10.40 23.59 -7.52
CA PRO A 293 -10.19 25.02 -7.67
C PRO A 293 -8.96 25.40 -6.82
N GLY A 294 -7.96 26.00 -7.46
CA GLY A 294 -6.67 26.27 -6.83
C GLY A 294 -6.77 27.24 -5.66
N SER A 295 -6.93 26.74 -4.44
CA SER A 295 -6.66 27.53 -3.22
C SER A 295 -6.31 26.72 -1.98
N GLU A 296 -6.21 25.39 -2.01
CA GLU A 296 -5.99 24.58 -0.80
C GLU A 296 -4.63 23.84 -0.77
N LEU A 297 -3.68 24.27 -1.60
CA LEU A 297 -2.31 23.72 -1.59
C LEU A 297 -1.33 24.50 -0.67
N GLU A 298 -1.84 25.36 0.23
CA GLU A 298 -1.11 25.87 1.38
C GLU A 298 -1.73 25.32 2.67
N ALA A 299 -1.52 24.03 2.92
CA ALA A 299 -1.62 23.48 4.26
C ALA A 299 -0.35 22.66 4.50
N ALA A 300 0.67 23.36 5.02
CA ALA A 300 1.85 22.72 5.57
C ALA A 300 1.44 21.68 6.64
N PRO A 301 2.21 20.59 6.82
CA PRO A 301 1.94 19.63 7.88
C PRO A 301 2.04 20.36 9.22
N ALA A 302 0.97 20.32 10.02
CA ALA A 302 0.98 20.86 11.37
C ALA A 302 2.00 20.08 12.20
N ALA A 303 3.18 20.66 12.37
CA ALA A 303 4.08 20.34 13.47
C ALA A 303 3.35 20.67 14.77
N ALA A 304 3.46 19.76 15.74
CA ALA A 304 3.03 20.02 17.10
C ALA A 304 3.92 21.11 17.70
N ASP A 305 3.36 22.29 17.94
CA ASP A 305 3.96 23.25 18.86
C ASP A 305 3.64 22.78 20.29
N ALA A 306 4.63 22.14 20.90
CA ALA A 306 4.81 22.20 22.33
C ALA A 306 5.64 23.46 22.63
N SER A 307 5.04 24.45 23.26
CA SER A 307 5.78 25.35 24.14
C SER A 307 4.91 25.83 25.29
N ASP A 308 5.56 25.83 26.45
CA ASP A 308 5.06 26.13 27.77
C ASP A 308 4.39 27.51 27.87
N ALA A 309 3.26 27.56 28.59
CA ALA A 309 2.78 28.77 29.22
C ALA A 309 2.28 28.43 30.63
N ASP A 310 3.25 28.41 31.53
CA ASP A 310 3.12 28.65 32.96
C ASP A 310 2.24 29.89 33.18
N TRP A 311 1.12 29.75 33.91
CA TRP A 311 0.29 30.86 34.34
C TRP A 311 0.16 30.82 35.86
N THR A 312 1.15 31.43 36.50
CA THR A 312 1.11 31.85 37.91
C THR A 312 0.63 33.31 37.96
N GLY A 313 -0.30 33.63 38.86
CA GLY A 313 -0.69 35.03 39.10
C GLY A 313 -2.08 35.20 39.68
N SER A 314 -2.16 35.20 41.00
CA SER A 314 -3.29 35.62 41.82
C SER A 314 -3.69 37.09 41.61
N ASP A 315 -4.96 37.44 41.86
CA ASP A 315 -5.33 38.21 43.05
C ASP A 315 -6.86 38.39 43.17
N ALA A 316 -7.25 38.78 44.38
CA ALA A 316 -8.47 38.37 45.10
C ALA A 316 -9.54 39.47 45.25
N VAL A 317 -10.52 39.16 46.12
CA VAL A 317 -11.54 39.96 46.84
C VAL A 317 -12.97 39.69 46.34
N SER A 318 -14.02 39.41 47.12
CA SER A 318 -14.26 39.04 48.54
C SER A 318 -15.77 38.74 48.63
N GLY A 319 -16.21 37.81 49.48
CA GLY A 319 -17.64 37.61 49.73
C GLY A 319 -17.96 36.40 50.61
N SER A 320 -17.84 36.60 51.92
CA SER A 320 -18.15 35.71 53.04
C SER A 320 -19.57 35.11 53.07
N GLY A 321 -19.71 33.86 53.54
CA GLY A 321 -20.99 33.29 53.99
C GLY A 321 -20.89 31.85 54.47
N ALA A 322 -21.03 31.64 55.78
CA ALA A 322 -20.78 30.43 56.57
C ALA A 322 -21.61 29.16 56.24
N LEU A 323 -20.99 27.98 56.44
CA LEU A 323 -21.59 26.69 56.85
C LEU A 323 -21.81 26.68 58.39
N PRO A 324 -22.59 25.78 59.05
CA PRO A 324 -22.83 24.37 58.68
C PRO A 324 -24.23 23.80 59.00
N GLY A 325 -24.49 22.56 58.56
CA GLY A 325 -25.68 21.80 58.97
C GLY A 325 -25.60 20.32 58.55
N SER A 326 -25.89 19.44 59.50
CA SER A 326 -25.54 18.02 59.56
C SER A 326 -26.46 17.04 58.82
N LEU A 327 -25.92 15.83 58.58
CA LEU A 327 -26.60 14.53 58.32
C LEU A 327 -27.77 14.23 59.29
N PRO A 328 -28.75 13.37 58.92
CA PRO A 328 -28.66 11.88 58.98
C PRO A 328 -29.24 11.20 57.71
N LEU A 329 -28.89 9.98 57.27
CA LEU A 329 -28.84 8.61 57.82
C LEU A 329 -30.22 7.92 57.98
N LEU A 330 -30.27 6.64 57.55
CA LEU A 330 -31.35 5.61 57.50
C LEU A 330 -31.87 5.35 56.07
N MET A 331 -31.92 4.12 55.56
CA MET A 331 -31.55 2.79 56.07
C MET A 331 -31.42 1.85 54.87
#